data_AF-A0A3M6T5Z4-F1
#
_entry.id   AF-A0A3M6T5Z4-F1
#
_cell.length_a   1.000
_cell.length_b   1.000
_cell.length_c   1.000
_cell.angle_alpha   90.00
_cell.angle_beta   90.00
_cell.angle_gamma   90.00
#
_symmetry.space_group_name_H-M   'P 1'
#
loop_
_entity.id
_entity.type
_entity.pdbx_description
1 polymer ?
#
loop_
_entity_poly.entity_id
_entity_poly.type
_entity_poly.pdbx_seq_one_letter_code
_entity_poly.pdbx_strand_id
1 'polypeptide(L)' 'MSALLDIDKIDDIMEMANTMATLKIPSKGLKTLDQMKAKVKETLQSSEKKSSWTAKEHNGGII' A
#
# COMPACT_ATOMS: atom_id res chain seq x y z
N MET A 1 1.64 -8.03 -7.79
CA MET A 1 2.64 -8.81 -7.02
C MET A 1 2.40 -8.54 -5.54
N SER A 2 2.19 -9.60 -4.78
CA SER A 2 1.46 -9.64 -3.52
C SER A 2 2.21 -9.10 -2.29
N ALA A 3 2.67 -7.85 -2.32
CA ALA A 3 3.30 -7.23 -1.15
C ALA A 3 2.39 -7.24 0.10
N LEU A 4 1.06 -7.27 -0.10
CA LEU A 4 0.02 -7.43 0.93
C LEU A 4 0.21 -8.68 1.81
N LEU A 5 0.69 -9.79 1.22
CA LEU A 5 0.87 -11.06 1.91
C LEU A 5 2.14 -11.10 2.76
N ASP A 6 3.18 -10.36 2.36
CA ASP A 6 4.43 -10.30 3.12
C ASP A 6 4.25 -9.52 4.43
N ILE A 7 3.46 -8.44 4.37
CA ILE A 7 3.18 -7.59 5.54
C ILE A 7 2.41 -8.33 6.64
N ASP A 8 1.52 -9.25 6.27
CA ASP A 8 0.74 -10.04 7.24
C ASP A 8 1.62 -11.06 7.98
N LYS A 9 2.72 -11.51 7.37
CA LYS A 9 3.69 -12.44 7.97
C LYS A 9 4.69 -11.80 8.91
N ILE A 10 4.86 -10.48 8.82
CA ILE A 10 5.75 -9.75 9.71
C ILE A 10 5.10 -9.65 11.10
N ASP A 11 5.67 -10.35 12.09
CA ASP A 11 5.25 -10.27 13.51
C ASP A 11 6.13 -9.30 14.32
N ASP A 12 7.24 -8.85 13.73
CA ASP A 12 8.17 -7.92 14.38
C ASP A 12 7.84 -6.45 14.04
N ILE A 13 7.81 -5.61 15.07
CA ILE A 13 7.46 -4.19 14.92
C ILE A 13 8.54 -3.40 14.16
N MET A 14 9.81 -3.78 14.26
CA MET A 14 10.90 -3.13 13.52
C MET A 14 10.84 -3.53 12.04
N GLU A 15 10.59 -4.79 11.71
CA GLU A 15 10.38 -5.22 10.33
C GLU A 15 9.16 -4.51 9.69
N MET A 16 8.07 -4.37 10.45
CA MET A 16 6.85 -3.68 10.02
C MET A 16 7.11 -2.18 9.78
N ALA A 17 7.88 -1.53 10.65
CA ALA A 17 8.28 -0.14 10.51
C ALA A 17 9.24 0.06 9.33
N ASN A 18 10.13 -0.89 9.07
CA ASN A 18 11.03 -0.86 7.92
C ASN A 18 10.27 -0.99 6.60
N THR A 19 9.32 -1.93 6.51
CA THR A 19 8.45 -2.06 5.32
C THR A 19 7.64 -0.79 5.09
N MET A 20 7.10 -0.16 6.14
CA MET A 20 6.47 1.15 6.04
C MET A 20 7.40 2.22 5.49
N ALA A 21 8.64 2.28 5.98
CA ALA A 21 9.63 3.25 5.52
C ALA A 21 9.97 3.02 4.03
N THR A 22 10.15 1.77 3.60
CA THR A 22 10.34 1.39 2.19
C THR A 22 9.16 1.82 1.32
N LEU A 23 7.93 1.66 1.82
CA LEU A 23 6.70 2.06 1.14
C LEU A 23 6.38 3.56 1.29
N LYS A 24 7.26 4.34 1.93
CA LYS A 24 7.05 5.76 2.29
C LYS A 24 5.72 6.02 3.03
N ILE A 25 5.29 5.04 3.83
CA ILE A 25 4.09 5.13 4.64
C ILE A 25 4.44 5.78 5.98
N PRO A 26 3.73 6.84 6.39
CA PRO A 26 3.99 7.44 7.68
C PRO A 26 3.60 6.48 8.80
N SER A 27 4.61 5.99 9.53
CA SER A 27 4.45 5.26 10.79
C SER A 27 4.24 6.19 12.00
N LYS A 28 4.33 7.51 11.79
CA LYS A 28 4.17 8.53 12.83
C LYS A 28 2.78 8.43 13.46
N GLY A 29 2.74 8.16 14.77
CA GLY A 29 1.51 8.03 15.55
C GLY A 29 0.93 6.62 15.61
N LEU A 30 1.52 5.63 14.93
CA LEU A 30 1.14 4.23 15.04
C LEU A 30 1.99 3.60 16.16
N LYS A 31 1.36 3.28 17.30
CA LYS A 31 2.04 2.68 18.44
C LYS A 31 1.98 1.16 18.43
N THR A 32 0.97 0.60 17.78
CA THR A 32 0.71 -0.84 17.77
C THR A 32 0.96 -1.42 16.39
N LEU A 33 1.47 -2.65 16.36
CA LEU A 33 1.75 -3.40 15.14
C LEU A 33 0.48 -3.61 14.29
N ASP A 34 -0.68 -3.83 14.93
CA ASP A 34 -1.99 -3.89 14.25
C ASP A 34 -2.31 -2.60 13.48
N GLN A 35 -2.13 -1.44 14.12
CA GLN A 35 -2.33 -0.14 13.46
C GLN A 35 -1.37 0.05 12.27
N MET A 36 -0.15 -0.47 12.39
CA MET A 36 0.80 -0.46 11.28
C MET A 36 0.31 -1.35 10.14
N LYS A 37 -0.07 -2.61 10.40
CA LYS A 37 -0.63 -3.52 9.38
C LYS A 37 -1.82 -2.89 8.66
N ALA A 38 -2.77 -2.33 9.40
CA ALA A 38 -3.96 -1.69 8.81
C ALA A 38 -3.59 -0.56 7.85
N LYS A 39 -2.67 0.34 8.26
CA LYS A 39 -2.21 1.47 7.44
C LYS A 39 -1.47 1.01 6.17
N VAL A 40 -0.64 -0.03 6.28
CA VAL A 40 0.05 -0.58 5.11
C VAL A 40 -0.93 -1.24 4.16
N LYS A 41 -1.86 -2.05 4.66
CA LYS A 41 -2.91 -2.68 3.85
C LYS A 41 -3.73 -1.63 3.11
N GLU A 42 -4.20 -0.60 3.80
CA GLU A 42 -4.97 0.49 3.20
C GLU A 42 -4.17 1.24 2.14
N THR A 43 -2.91 1.56 2.42
CA THR A 43 -2.05 2.28 1.47
C THR A 43 -1.71 1.44 0.24
N LEU A 44 -1.46 0.13 0.42
CA LEU A 44 -1.17 -0.78 -0.67
C LEU A 44 -2.41 -1.01 -1.54
N GLN A 45 -3.57 -1.26 -0.94
CA GLN A 45 -4.85 -1.34 -1.66
C GLN A 45 -5.16 -0.04 -2.39
N SER A 46 -4.87 1.10 -1.76
CA SER A 46 -4.99 2.40 -2.41
C SER A 46 -4.01 2.50 -3.58
N SER A 47 -2.75 2.08 -3.40
CA SER A 47 -1.70 2.08 -4.42
C SER A 47 -2.07 1.24 -5.63
N GLU A 48 -2.63 0.04 -5.44
CA GLU A 48 -3.12 -0.80 -6.53
C GLU A 48 -4.24 -0.09 -7.32
N LYS A 49 -5.11 0.67 -6.65
CA LYS A 49 -6.13 1.48 -7.31
C LYS A 49 -5.55 2.68 -8.07
N LYS A 50 -4.45 3.28 -7.61
CA LYS A 50 -3.77 4.39 -8.33
C LYS A 50 -2.85 3.88 -9.45
N SER A 51 -2.39 2.63 -9.38
CA SER A 51 -1.74 1.95 -10.50
C SER A 51 -2.72 1.66 -11.65
N SER A 52 -4.03 1.74 -11.41
CA SER A 52 -5.06 1.86 -12.44
C SER A 52 -5.28 3.32 -12.87
N TRP A 53 -4.20 4.09 -13.08
CA TRP A 53 -4.29 5.45 -13.63
C TRP A 53 -3.58 5.66 -14.99
N THR A 54 -3.56 4.62 -15.82
CA THR A 54 -3.52 4.73 -17.29
C THR A 54 -4.37 3.56 -17.82
N ALA A 55 -5.39 3.68 -18.66
CA ALA A 55 -5.70 4.68 -19.66
C ALA A 55 -7.22 4.78 -19.86
N LYS A 56 -7.81 5.94 -19.52
CA LYS A 56 -8.92 6.48 -20.31
C LYS A 56 -8.29 7.13 -21.54
N GLU A 57 -7.76 6.32 -22.45
CA GLU A 57 -7.47 6.78 -23.81
C GLU A 57 -8.84 6.89 -24.49
N HIS A 58 -9.34 8.12 -24.44
CA HIS A 58 -10.10 8.77 -25.50
C HIS A 58 -10.20 7.95 -26.79
N ASN A 59 -11.25 7.14 -26.95
CA ASN A 59 -11.76 6.82 -28.28
C ASN A 59 -12.91 7.78 -28.54
N GLY A 60 -12.53 8.97 -29.02
CA GLY A 60 -13.43 9.82 -29.76
C GLY A 60 -14.00 9.01 -30.93
N GLY A 61 -15.29 9.16 -31.16
CA GLY A 61 -15.94 8.62 -32.34
C GLY A 61 -15.26 9.16 -33.59
N ILE A 62 -14.90 8.23 -34.47
CA ILE A 62 -14.86 8.46 -35.90
C ILE A 62 -16.03 7.65 -36.46
N ILE A 63 -17.13 8.35 -36.73
CA ILE A 63 -18.16 7.96 -37.71
C ILE A 63 -17.97 8.84 -38.93
#